data_AF-D5EW52-F1
#
_entry.id   AF-D5EW52-F1
#
_cell.length_a   1.000
_cell.length_b   1.000
_cell.length_c   1.000
_cell.angle_alpha   90.00
_cell.angle_beta   90.00
_cell.angle_gamma   90.00
#
_symmetry.space_group_name_H-M   'P 1'
#
loop_
_entity.id
_entity.type
_entity.pdbx_description
1 polymer ?
#
loop_
_entity_poly.entity_id
_entity_poly.type
_entity_poly.pdbx_seq_one_letter_code
_entity_poly.pdbx_strand_id
1 'polypeptide(L)'
;MITALNKEPLIPRGDYSPVVRDRINRLKQDADRLFSLGAVRKRCQQALVQFYANLKPEPYVDLRTQLSNNREYRFAQSLTLTYRSTNDRLVQWAKGCMSEYLLQEAIEERERLIENFARIKLASRWYQMKDDDEAWRVFSQNIPYDDADREKEIDEFFETLDILCILTDVINGHAAEYGLDVDYHTRTLTGVLASEKAVKYWKQLVEQQFVDQHYMLLASTTRQQAMYIAELFAETLELEDKWKTFEDFWGINNLAQEKYKCTELGKLPARSDVIDMIFKD
;
A
#
# COMPACT_ATOMS: atom_id res chain seq x y z
N MET A 1 -14.34 17.13 -15.27
CA MET A 1 -12.88 17.31 -15.38
C MET A 1 -12.35 17.19 -13.96
N ILE A 2 -12.05 15.97 -13.50
CA ILE A 2 -11.65 15.72 -12.12
C ILE A 2 -10.26 16.31 -11.92
N THR A 3 -10.14 17.22 -10.95
CA THR A 3 -8.86 17.83 -10.63
C THR A 3 -8.01 16.78 -9.96
N ALA A 4 -6.90 16.42 -10.59
CA ALA A 4 -5.79 15.68 -10.03
C ALA A 4 -5.58 15.94 -8.53
N LEU A 5 -5.31 14.90 -7.74
CA LEU A 5 -5.03 15.04 -6.30
C LEU A 5 -3.84 15.96 -6.03
N ASN A 6 -2.92 16.10 -7.00
CA ASN A 6 -1.84 17.09 -7.01
C ASN A 6 -2.17 18.33 -7.86
N LYS A 7 -1.85 19.51 -7.31
CA LYS A 7 -2.10 20.84 -7.90
C LYS A 7 -1.21 21.17 -9.11
N GLU A 8 -0.05 20.54 -9.26
CA GLU A 8 0.83 20.77 -10.40
C GLU A 8 0.47 19.82 -11.57
N PRO A 9 0.44 20.30 -12.82
CA PRO A 9 0.28 19.44 -13.97
C PRO A 9 1.43 18.43 -13.97
N LEU A 10 1.09 17.15 -13.90
CA LEU A 10 2.08 16.10 -14.05
C LEU A 10 2.78 16.28 -15.39
N ILE A 11 4.11 16.23 -15.37
CA ILE A 11 4.91 16.16 -16.60
C ILE A 11 4.33 14.99 -17.40
N PRO A 12 3.93 15.21 -18.68
CA PRO A 12 3.28 14.20 -19.50
C PRO A 12 4.07 12.89 -19.50
N ARG A 13 3.40 11.78 -19.79
CA ARG A 13 4.00 10.44 -20.00
C ARG A 13 5.09 10.53 -21.08
N GLY A 14 6.28 10.98 -20.69
CA GLY A 14 7.45 11.12 -21.53
C GLY A 14 8.33 9.89 -21.39
N ASP A 15 9.31 9.76 -22.29
CA ASP A 15 10.31 8.70 -22.24
C ASP A 15 11.12 8.79 -20.94
N TYR A 16 10.71 8.00 -19.94
CA TYR A 16 11.47 7.83 -18.71
C TYR A 16 12.85 7.27 -19.02
N SER A 17 13.87 7.81 -18.35
CA SER A 17 15.19 7.17 -18.34
C SER A 17 15.04 5.71 -17.85
N PRO A 18 15.86 4.77 -18.33
CA PRO A 18 15.77 3.37 -17.92
C PRO A 18 15.79 3.18 -16.39
N VAL A 19 16.57 4.00 -15.69
CA VAL A 19 16.69 3.99 -14.22
C VAL A 19 15.38 4.40 -13.54
N VAL A 20 14.72 5.46 -14.01
CA VAL A 20 13.44 5.91 -13.46
C VAL A 20 12.33 4.90 -13.77
N ARG A 21 12.34 4.32 -14.97
CA ARG A 21 11.37 3.28 -15.38
C ARG A 21 11.48 2.03 -14.50
N ASP A 22 12.70 1.54 -14.28
CA ASP A 22 12.98 0.42 -13.39
C ASP A 22 12.53 0.72 -11.95
N ARG A 23 12.79 1.94 -11.46
CA ARG A 23 12.30 2.39 -10.15
C ARG A 23 10.77 2.41 -10.06
N ILE A 24 10.06 2.94 -11.07
CA ILE A 24 8.59 2.95 -11.13
C ILE A 24 8.06 1.52 -11.05
N ASN A 25 8.61 0.61 -11.87
CA ASN A 25 8.17 -0.79 -11.91
C ASN A 25 8.33 -1.49 -10.55
N ARG A 26 9.48 -1.30 -9.88
CA ARG A 26 9.71 -1.83 -8.52
C ARG A 26 8.74 -1.24 -7.49
N LEU A 27 8.45 0.05 -7.55
CA LEU A 27 7.50 0.68 -6.63
C LEU A 27 6.07 0.18 -6.87
N LYS A 28 5.64 0.02 -8.13
CA LYS A 28 4.32 -0.57 -8.46
C LYS A 28 4.22 -2.04 -8.03
N GLN A 29 5.29 -2.82 -8.19
CA GLN A 29 5.36 -4.22 -7.74
C GLN A 29 5.04 -4.38 -6.25
N ASP A 30 5.64 -3.53 -5.42
CA ASP A 30 5.62 -3.68 -3.96
C ASP A 30 4.78 -2.59 -3.28
N ALA A 31 3.86 -1.97 -4.02
CA ALA A 31 3.10 -0.80 -3.57
C ALA A 31 2.39 -1.04 -2.22
N ASP A 32 1.67 -2.16 -2.08
CA ASP A 32 0.92 -2.45 -0.85
C ASP A 32 1.83 -2.58 0.37
N ARG A 33 3.03 -3.14 0.20
CA ARG A 33 4.01 -3.30 1.28
C ARG A 33 4.72 -2.00 1.62
N LEU A 34 5.06 -1.22 0.60
CA LEU A 34 5.80 0.04 0.75
C LEU A 34 4.94 1.19 1.25
N PHE A 35 3.64 1.15 0.96
CA PHE A 35 2.72 2.25 1.19
C PHE A 35 1.53 1.88 2.09
N SER A 36 1.43 0.72 2.73
CA SER A 36 0.37 0.53 3.75
C SER A 36 0.50 1.56 4.88
N LEU A 37 -0.53 2.39 5.10
CA LEU A 37 -0.49 3.42 6.14
C LEU A 37 -0.44 2.79 7.52
N GLY A 38 -1.17 1.69 7.72
CA GLY A 38 -1.09 0.88 8.94
C GLY A 38 0.34 0.44 9.25
N ALA A 39 1.10 -0.04 8.26
CA ALA A 39 2.49 -0.44 8.44
C ALA A 39 3.41 0.76 8.76
N VAL A 40 3.31 1.85 7.98
CA VAL A 40 4.15 3.05 8.17
C VAL A 40 3.83 3.76 9.48
N ARG A 41 2.55 3.93 9.82
CA ARG A 41 2.11 4.57 11.08
C ARG A 41 2.42 3.73 12.29
N LYS A 42 2.22 2.41 12.27
CA LYS A 42 2.56 1.56 13.43
C LYS A 42 4.03 1.72 13.80
N ARG A 43 4.93 1.75 12.79
CA ARG A 43 6.37 2.00 12.96
C ARG A 43 6.64 3.38 13.57
N CYS A 44 6.04 4.44 13.00
CA CYS A 44 6.21 5.83 13.48
C CYS A 44 5.61 6.06 14.87
N GLN A 45 4.43 5.51 15.15
CA GLN A 45 3.71 5.69 16.41
C GLN A 45 4.41 4.98 17.57
N GLN A 46 4.98 3.80 17.33
CA GLN A 46 5.83 3.14 18.33
C GLN A 46 7.04 3.99 18.69
N ALA A 47 7.70 4.61 17.70
CA ALA A 47 8.82 5.51 17.93
C ALA A 47 8.41 6.78 18.69
N LEU A 48 7.25 7.38 18.36
CA LEU A 48 6.70 8.51 19.11
C LEU A 48 6.43 8.14 20.57
N VAL A 49 5.77 7.00 20.82
CA VAL A 49 5.48 6.52 22.18
C VAL A 49 6.77 6.29 22.98
N GLN A 50 7.77 5.64 22.38
CA GLN A 50 9.07 5.46 23.01
C GLN A 50 9.78 6.79 23.30
N PHE A 51 9.70 7.75 22.38
CA PHE A 51 10.25 9.09 22.59
C PHE A 51 9.58 9.78 23.78
N TYR A 52 8.25 9.81 23.82
CA TYR A 52 7.50 10.44 24.92
C TYR A 52 7.74 9.75 26.26
N ALA A 53 7.89 8.43 26.29
CA ALA A 53 8.22 7.68 27.51
C ALA A 53 9.63 7.98 28.05
N ASN A 54 10.56 8.38 27.17
CA ASN A 54 11.95 8.67 27.52
C ASN A 54 12.23 10.18 27.71
N LEU A 55 11.21 11.05 27.56
CA LEU A 55 11.34 12.47 27.86
C LEU A 55 11.67 12.65 29.34
N LYS A 56 12.88 13.16 29.62
CA LYS A 56 13.26 13.50 30.99
C LYS A 56 12.49 14.75 31.42
N PRO A 57 11.80 14.72 32.58
CA PRO A 57 11.06 15.85 33.10
C PRO A 57 12.00 16.84 33.80
N GLU A 58 13.01 17.39 33.12
CA GLU A 58 13.96 18.33 33.74
C GLU A 58 14.46 19.41 32.75
N PRO A 59 14.88 20.58 33.25
CA PRO A 59 14.20 21.82 32.94
C PRO A 59 14.75 22.50 31.68
N TYR A 60 13.84 23.04 30.86
CA TYR A 60 14.13 24.09 29.85
C TYR A 60 14.95 23.74 28.61
N VAL A 61 14.92 22.50 28.11
CA VAL A 61 15.01 22.36 26.64
C VAL A 61 13.57 22.36 26.14
N ASP A 62 13.17 23.43 25.43
CA ASP A 62 11.86 23.51 24.78
C ASP A 62 11.60 22.16 24.09
N LEU A 63 10.43 21.58 24.33
CA LEU A 63 10.00 20.34 23.71
C LEU A 63 10.31 20.41 22.21
N ARG A 64 10.02 21.55 21.58
CA ARG A 64 10.32 21.82 20.17
C ARG A 64 11.79 21.61 19.78
N THR A 65 12.74 21.99 20.64
CA THR A 65 14.19 21.79 20.43
C THR A 65 14.61 20.34 20.63
N GLN A 66 14.01 19.63 21.59
CA GLN A 66 14.24 18.18 21.73
C GLN A 66 13.65 17.40 20.55
N LEU A 67 12.48 17.84 20.05
CA LEU A 67 11.82 17.29 18.87
C LEU A 67 12.63 17.54 17.58
N SER A 68 13.22 18.74 17.43
CA SER A 68 14.00 19.09 16.23
C SER A 68 15.31 18.31 16.13
N ASN A 69 15.89 17.90 17.26
CA ASN A 69 17.18 17.21 17.31
C ASN A 69 17.09 15.70 17.01
N ASN A 70 15.89 15.12 16.93
CA ASN A 70 15.69 13.71 16.63
C ASN A 70 15.00 13.53 15.26
N ARG A 71 15.78 13.08 14.26
CA ARG A 71 15.32 12.93 12.86
C ARG A 71 14.22 11.87 12.68
N GLU A 72 14.22 10.82 13.50
CA GLU A 72 13.16 9.79 13.49
C GLU A 72 11.85 10.37 14.00
N TYR A 73 11.92 11.16 15.08
CA TYR A 73 10.76 11.88 15.59
C TYR A 73 10.24 12.89 14.56
N ARG A 74 11.14 13.69 13.96
CA ARG A 74 10.77 14.67 12.94
C ARG A 74 10.09 14.01 11.74
N PHE A 75 10.53 12.80 11.36
CA PHE A 75 9.87 11.99 10.33
C PHE A 75 8.44 11.62 10.71
N ALA A 76 8.28 11.02 11.89
CA ALA A 76 6.97 10.59 12.39
C ALA A 76 6.01 11.77 12.57
N GLN A 77 6.52 12.91 13.05
CA GLN A 77 5.76 14.14 13.20
C GLN A 77 5.34 14.71 11.84
N SER A 78 6.26 14.83 10.86
CA SER A 78 5.94 15.30 9.51
C SER A 78 4.84 14.46 8.88
N LEU A 79 4.95 13.13 8.93
CA LEU A 79 3.91 12.24 8.40
C LEU A 79 2.54 12.46 9.09
N THR A 80 2.54 12.65 10.41
CA THR A 80 1.31 12.87 11.19
C THR A 80 0.68 14.23 10.89
N LEU A 81 1.48 15.29 10.74
CA LEU A 81 1.01 16.64 10.45
C LEU A 81 0.42 16.75 9.04
N THR A 82 1.02 16.07 8.07
CA THR A 82 0.57 16.07 6.69
C THR A 82 -0.80 15.40 6.53
N TYR A 83 -1.09 14.37 7.33
CA TYR A 83 -2.30 13.55 7.22
C TYR A 83 -3.61 14.32 7.15
N ARG A 84 -3.78 15.34 7.99
CA ARG A 84 -5.06 16.07 8.03
C ARG A 84 -5.33 16.74 6.68
N SER A 85 -4.31 17.38 6.11
CA SER A 85 -4.42 18.12 4.85
C SER A 85 -4.64 17.19 3.65
N THR A 86 -3.91 16.08 3.60
CA THR A 86 -3.99 15.07 2.53
C THR A 86 -5.30 14.29 2.58
N ASN A 87 -5.77 13.89 3.77
CA ASN A 87 -7.07 13.23 3.93
C ASN A 87 -8.21 14.16 3.49
N ASP A 88 -8.18 15.42 3.91
CA ASP A 88 -9.19 16.41 3.47
C ASP A 88 -9.18 16.57 1.95
N ARG A 89 -7.99 16.64 1.31
CA ARG A 89 -7.86 16.68 -0.16
C ARG A 89 -8.45 15.43 -0.82
N LEU A 90 -8.18 14.26 -0.26
CA LEU A 90 -8.67 12.98 -0.80
C LEU A 90 -10.18 12.83 -0.68
N VAL A 91 -10.77 13.25 0.44
CA VAL A 91 -12.23 13.33 0.59
C VAL A 91 -12.85 14.30 -0.41
N GLN A 92 -12.23 15.46 -0.66
CA GLN A 92 -12.73 16.41 -1.66
C GLN A 92 -12.61 15.87 -3.09
N TRP A 93 -11.50 15.20 -3.41
CA TRP A 93 -11.30 14.52 -4.69
C TRP A 93 -12.35 13.42 -4.90
N ALA A 94 -12.59 12.57 -3.89
CA ALA A 94 -13.56 11.48 -3.96
C ALA A 94 -15.00 11.98 -4.18
N LYS A 95 -15.38 13.14 -3.63
CA LYS A 95 -16.67 13.79 -3.93
C LYS A 95 -16.85 14.19 -5.39
N GLY A 96 -15.74 14.39 -6.11
CA GLY A 96 -15.73 14.67 -7.54
C GLY A 96 -15.80 13.42 -8.41
N CYS A 97 -15.59 12.24 -7.84
CA CYS A 97 -15.72 10.96 -8.50
C CYS A 97 -17.17 10.45 -8.41
N MET A 98 -17.59 9.67 -9.40
CA MET A 98 -18.81 8.86 -9.26
C MET A 98 -18.50 7.67 -8.35
N SER A 99 -19.36 7.36 -7.37
CA SER A 99 -19.09 6.38 -6.32
C SER A 99 -18.74 4.99 -6.86
N GLU A 100 -19.42 4.56 -7.94
CA GLU A 100 -19.19 3.26 -8.61
C GLU A 100 -17.79 3.13 -9.26
N TYR A 101 -17.15 4.26 -9.59
CA TYR A 101 -15.81 4.30 -10.19
C TYR A 101 -14.71 4.71 -9.20
N LEU A 102 -15.05 5.06 -7.96
CA LEU A 102 -14.10 5.59 -6.99
C LEU A 102 -12.92 4.64 -6.73
N LEU A 103 -13.16 3.33 -6.73
CA LEU A 103 -12.10 2.33 -6.60
C LEU A 103 -11.14 2.34 -7.79
N GLN A 104 -11.67 2.39 -9.02
CA GLN A 104 -10.85 2.44 -10.23
C GLN A 104 -10.03 3.74 -10.30
N GLU A 105 -10.67 4.87 -10.00
CA GLU A 105 -10.03 6.18 -9.91
C GLU A 105 -8.90 6.18 -8.85
N ALA A 106 -9.10 5.50 -7.71
CA ALA A 106 -8.08 5.39 -6.68
C ALA A 106 -6.86 4.57 -7.14
N ILE A 107 -7.08 3.49 -7.90
CA ILE A 107 -6.01 2.68 -8.49
C ILE A 107 -5.19 3.51 -9.48
N GLU A 108 -5.87 4.20 -10.39
CA GLU A 108 -5.24 5.04 -11.41
C GLU A 108 -4.45 6.19 -10.78
N GLU A 109 -5.02 6.87 -9.78
CA GLU A 109 -4.33 7.95 -9.08
C GLU A 109 -3.15 7.42 -8.25
N ARG A 110 -3.24 6.23 -7.64
CA ARG A 110 -2.10 5.60 -6.95
C ARG A 110 -0.96 5.34 -7.92
N GLU A 111 -1.24 4.76 -9.09
CA GLU A 111 -0.20 4.52 -10.10
C GLU A 111 0.48 5.81 -10.56
N ARG A 112 -0.34 6.83 -10.78
CA ARG A 112 0.09 8.16 -11.20
C ARG A 112 0.99 8.81 -10.13
N LEU A 113 0.63 8.69 -8.85
CA LEU A 113 1.44 9.19 -7.74
C LEU A 113 2.72 8.38 -7.53
N ILE A 114 2.73 7.07 -7.79
CA ILE A 114 3.97 6.27 -7.78
C ILE A 114 4.96 6.80 -8.82
N GLU A 115 4.47 7.17 -10.01
CA GLU A 115 5.31 7.78 -11.04
C GLU A 115 5.90 9.13 -10.59
N ASN A 116 5.13 9.96 -9.88
CA ASN A 116 5.66 11.19 -9.30
C ASN A 116 6.67 10.92 -8.19
N PHE A 117 6.33 10.03 -7.25
CA PHE A 117 7.16 9.64 -6.12
C PHE A 117 8.51 9.07 -6.57
N ALA A 118 8.54 8.33 -7.69
CA ALA A 118 9.75 7.81 -8.30
C ALA A 118 10.71 8.91 -8.83
N ARG A 119 10.21 10.14 -9.06
CA ARG A 119 11.01 11.28 -9.52
C ARG A 119 11.55 12.12 -8.36
N ILE A 120 10.89 12.08 -7.20
CA ILE A 120 11.39 12.73 -5.99
C ILE A 120 12.75 12.11 -5.64
N LYS A 121 13.78 12.95 -5.59
CA LYS A 121 15.17 12.52 -5.32
C LYS A 121 15.29 11.97 -3.90
N LEU A 122 14.63 12.60 -2.93
CA LEU A 122 14.52 12.13 -1.55
C LEU A 122 13.96 10.70 -1.45
N ALA A 123 12.96 10.35 -2.27
CA ALA A 123 12.33 9.04 -2.26
C ALA A 123 13.20 7.90 -2.84
N SER A 124 14.41 8.19 -3.37
CA SER A 124 15.25 7.20 -4.07
C SER A 124 15.60 5.97 -3.25
N ARG A 125 15.70 6.12 -1.93
CA ARG A 125 15.98 5.04 -0.98
C ARG A 125 14.73 4.42 -0.37
N TRP A 126 13.53 4.90 -0.69
CA TRP A 126 12.28 4.40 -0.10
C TRP A 126 12.06 2.91 -0.33
N TYR A 127 12.52 2.37 -1.46
CA TYR A 127 12.37 0.93 -1.75
C TYR A 127 13.03 0.02 -0.70
N GLN A 128 14.03 0.52 0.06
CA GLN A 128 14.66 -0.20 1.15
C GLN A 128 13.66 -0.53 2.29
N MET A 129 12.53 0.18 2.38
CA MET A 129 11.48 -0.08 3.37
C MET A 129 10.77 -1.42 3.15
N LYS A 130 10.96 -2.04 1.97
CA LYS A 130 10.39 -3.34 1.67
C LYS A 130 10.90 -4.35 2.68
N ASP A 131 12.21 -4.53 2.82
CA ASP A 131 12.76 -5.73 3.44
C ASP A 131 12.98 -5.63 4.96
N ASP A 132 12.93 -4.42 5.52
CA ASP A 132 13.22 -4.16 6.94
C ASP A 132 12.29 -3.09 7.53
N ASP A 133 11.54 -3.48 8.55
CA ASP A 133 10.61 -2.62 9.28
C ASP A 133 11.28 -1.47 10.03
N GLU A 134 12.60 -1.54 10.24
CA GLU A 134 13.40 -0.50 10.89
C GLU A 134 14.19 0.38 9.90
N ALA A 135 14.13 0.07 8.61
CA ALA A 135 14.83 0.84 7.59
C ALA A 135 14.38 2.31 7.56
N TRP A 136 13.14 2.62 7.99
CA TRP A 136 12.64 3.99 8.05
C TRP A 136 13.45 4.85 9.03
N ARG A 137 14.02 4.25 10.09
CA ARG A 137 14.93 4.96 11.00
C ARG A 137 16.15 5.44 10.23
N VAL A 138 16.80 4.56 9.48
CA VAL A 138 17.95 4.88 8.62
C VAL A 138 17.56 5.90 7.53
N PHE A 139 16.38 5.75 6.92
CA PHE A 139 15.87 6.68 5.94
C PHE A 139 15.70 8.09 6.53
N SER A 140 15.09 8.20 7.71
CA SER A 140 14.84 9.47 8.39
C SER A 140 16.13 10.25 8.66
N GLN A 141 17.24 9.55 8.96
CA GLN A 141 18.54 10.18 9.19
C GLN A 141 19.09 10.84 7.93
N ASN A 142 18.68 10.43 6.74
CA ASN A 142 19.15 10.98 5.47
C ASN A 142 18.29 12.15 4.96
N ILE A 143 17.22 12.51 5.66
CA ILE A 143 16.37 13.64 5.28
C ILE A 143 17.07 14.94 5.68
N PRO A 144 17.27 15.89 4.75
CA PRO A 144 18.00 17.13 4.98
C PRO A 144 17.08 18.18 5.59
N TYR A 145 16.49 17.90 6.76
CA TYR A 145 15.45 18.75 7.32
C TYR A 145 15.88 20.19 7.67
N ASP A 146 17.17 20.44 7.77
CA ASP A 146 17.75 21.74 8.12
C ASP A 146 18.20 22.52 6.88
N ASP A 147 17.95 21.97 5.69
CA ASP A 147 18.25 22.56 4.39
C ASP A 147 17.01 23.28 3.86
N ALA A 148 16.96 24.61 4.06
CA ALA A 148 15.84 25.45 3.63
C ALA A 148 15.61 25.39 2.11
N ASP A 149 16.67 25.17 1.31
CA ASP A 149 16.55 25.06 -0.14
C ASP A 149 15.83 23.76 -0.57
N ARG A 150 15.69 22.80 0.36
CA ARG A 150 15.02 21.51 0.13
C ARG A 150 13.66 21.39 0.83
N GLU A 151 13.17 22.43 1.50
CA GLU A 151 11.88 22.42 2.20
C GLU A 151 10.74 21.99 1.28
N LYS A 152 10.64 22.57 0.07
CA LYS A 152 9.61 22.18 -0.91
C LYS A 152 9.69 20.70 -1.31
N GLU A 153 10.89 20.14 -1.46
CA GLU A 153 11.07 18.73 -1.82
C GLU A 153 10.66 17.80 -0.66
N ILE A 154 10.94 18.21 0.58
CA ILE A 154 10.56 17.46 1.78
C ILE A 154 9.03 17.47 1.93
N ASP A 155 8.39 18.61 1.74
CA ASP A 155 6.93 18.73 1.78
C ASP A 155 6.28 17.88 0.69
N GLU A 156 6.77 17.98 -0.56
CA GLU A 156 6.28 17.16 -1.67
C GLU A 156 6.44 15.66 -1.38
N PHE A 157 7.55 15.26 -0.77
CA PHE A 157 7.79 13.88 -0.36
C PHE A 157 6.74 13.40 0.65
N PHE A 158 6.53 14.13 1.75
CA PHE A 158 5.59 13.72 2.79
C PHE A 158 4.14 13.75 2.30
N GLU A 159 3.74 14.76 1.53
CA GLU A 159 2.41 14.83 0.93
C GLU A 159 2.16 13.66 -0.02
N THR A 160 3.10 13.38 -0.92
CA THR A 160 2.95 12.29 -1.89
C THR A 160 2.95 10.94 -1.18
N LEU A 161 3.84 10.74 -0.21
CA LEU A 161 3.89 9.50 0.58
C LEU A 161 2.56 9.25 1.30
N ASP A 162 2.02 10.26 1.97
CA ASP A 162 0.83 10.08 2.79
C ASP A 162 -0.43 9.85 1.93
N ILE A 163 -0.57 10.53 0.79
CA ILE A 163 -1.67 10.24 -0.16
C ILE A 163 -1.52 8.83 -0.74
N LEU A 164 -0.31 8.40 -1.12
CA LEU A 164 -0.05 7.03 -1.57
C LEU A 164 -0.47 6.00 -0.51
N CYS A 165 -0.23 6.33 0.75
CA CYS A 165 -0.60 5.46 1.86
C CYS A 165 -2.10 5.35 2.05
N ILE A 166 -2.81 6.48 2.03
CA ILE A 166 -4.28 6.50 2.11
C ILE A 166 -4.90 5.74 0.94
N LEU A 167 -4.46 6.01 -0.31
CA LEU A 167 -4.98 5.31 -1.49
C LEU A 167 -4.73 3.81 -1.44
N THR A 168 -3.58 3.38 -0.92
CA THR A 168 -3.26 1.96 -0.76
C THR A 168 -4.23 1.29 0.19
N ASP A 169 -4.53 1.91 1.33
CA ASP A 169 -5.49 1.37 2.29
C ASP A 169 -6.92 1.39 1.72
N VAL A 170 -7.32 2.46 1.02
CA VAL A 170 -8.61 2.54 0.30
C VAL A 170 -8.74 1.41 -0.70
N ILE A 171 -7.73 1.14 -1.52
CA ILE A 171 -7.74 0.03 -2.50
C ILE A 171 -7.87 -1.33 -1.81
N ASN A 172 -7.29 -1.46 -0.61
CA ASN A 172 -7.29 -2.69 0.19
C ASN A 172 -8.52 -2.86 1.10
N GLY A 173 -9.59 -2.09 0.90
CA GLY A 173 -10.85 -2.29 1.63
C GLY A 173 -11.04 -1.41 2.87
N HIS A 174 -10.12 -0.48 3.15
CA HIS A 174 -10.12 0.33 4.37
C HIS A 174 -10.66 1.76 4.16
N ALA A 175 -11.45 2.00 3.11
CA ALA A 175 -11.99 3.32 2.78
C ALA A 175 -12.77 4.00 3.93
N ALA A 176 -13.51 3.22 4.72
CA ALA A 176 -14.30 3.73 5.83
C ALA A 176 -13.45 4.43 6.91
N GLU A 177 -12.19 4.03 7.10
CA GLU A 177 -11.26 4.66 8.04
C GLU A 177 -10.92 6.11 7.66
N TYR A 178 -11.12 6.46 6.38
CA TYR A 178 -10.86 7.77 5.80
C TYR A 178 -12.16 8.57 5.54
N GLY A 179 -13.32 8.04 5.94
CA GLY A 179 -14.62 8.66 5.70
C GLY A 179 -15.07 8.59 4.25
N LEU A 180 -14.61 7.58 3.50
CA LEU A 180 -14.99 7.33 2.12
C LEU A 180 -15.97 6.17 2.06
N ASP A 181 -16.97 6.31 1.20
CA ASP A 181 -17.90 5.25 0.83
C ASP A 181 -17.51 4.74 -0.56
N VAL A 182 -16.77 3.63 -0.58
CA VAL A 182 -16.29 3.00 -1.81
C VAL A 182 -17.13 1.76 -2.05
N ASP A 183 -17.76 1.71 -3.22
CA ASP A 183 -18.42 0.50 -3.66
C ASP A 183 -17.36 -0.52 -4.12
N TYR A 184 -17.05 -1.47 -3.25
CA TYR A 184 -16.19 -2.60 -3.59
C TYR A 184 -16.96 -3.68 -4.38
N HIS A 185 -18.29 -3.60 -4.50
CA HIS A 185 -19.13 -4.54 -5.25
C HIS A 185 -18.95 -4.39 -6.78
N THR A 186 -18.36 -3.29 -7.25
CA THR A 186 -17.98 -3.12 -8.67
C THR A 186 -16.76 -3.95 -9.07
N ARG A 187 -16.04 -4.58 -8.14
CA ARG A 187 -15.26 -5.80 -8.44
C ARG A 187 -16.20 -7.00 -8.50
N THR A 188 -17.17 -6.94 -9.40
CA THR A 188 -18.02 -8.08 -9.68
C THR A 188 -17.13 -9.20 -10.21
N LEU A 189 -17.32 -10.43 -9.74
CA LEU A 189 -16.70 -11.58 -10.38
C LEU A 189 -17.05 -11.51 -11.87
N THR A 190 -16.04 -11.47 -12.73
CA THR A 190 -16.21 -11.41 -14.19
C THR A 190 -15.49 -12.58 -14.84
N GLY A 191 -15.95 -12.97 -16.03
CA GLY A 191 -15.36 -14.05 -16.79
C GLY A 191 -15.29 -15.36 -16.01
N VAL A 192 -14.12 -15.99 -16.01
CA VAL A 192 -13.89 -17.31 -15.43
C VAL A 192 -14.07 -17.34 -13.90
N LEU A 193 -13.79 -16.22 -13.22
CA LEU A 193 -13.98 -16.09 -11.77
C LEU A 193 -15.46 -16.03 -11.37
N ALA A 194 -16.36 -15.74 -12.31
CA ALA A 194 -17.81 -15.73 -12.11
C ALA A 194 -18.48 -17.08 -12.43
N SER A 195 -17.72 -18.06 -12.89
CA SER A 195 -18.26 -19.37 -13.27
C SER A 195 -18.86 -20.10 -12.06
N GLU A 196 -19.85 -20.98 -12.30
CA GLU A 196 -20.45 -21.79 -11.23
C GLU A 196 -19.38 -22.60 -10.45
N LYS A 197 -18.36 -23.10 -11.18
CA LYS A 197 -17.22 -23.80 -10.60
C LYS A 197 -16.43 -22.89 -9.66
N ALA A 198 -16.15 -21.65 -10.05
CA ALA A 198 -15.45 -20.69 -9.21
C ALA A 198 -16.27 -20.28 -7.97
N VAL A 199 -17.58 -20.06 -8.13
CA VAL A 199 -18.47 -19.65 -7.03
C VAL A 199 -18.50 -20.68 -5.89
N LYS A 200 -18.37 -21.98 -6.19
CA LYS A 200 -18.21 -23.04 -5.16
C LYS A 200 -17.02 -22.74 -4.24
N TYR A 201 -15.84 -22.50 -4.83
CA TYR A 201 -14.61 -22.26 -4.07
C TYR A 201 -14.63 -20.92 -3.35
N TRP A 202 -15.19 -19.90 -3.98
CA TRP A 202 -15.37 -18.61 -3.35
C TRP A 202 -16.17 -18.69 -2.05
N LYS A 203 -17.29 -19.41 -2.04
CA LYS A 203 -18.09 -19.62 -0.83
C LYS A 203 -17.29 -20.29 0.28
N GLN A 204 -16.51 -21.31 -0.05
CA GLN A 204 -15.67 -21.99 0.94
C GLN A 204 -14.54 -21.09 1.46
N LEU A 205 -13.94 -20.25 0.62
CA LEU A 205 -12.94 -19.26 1.05
C LEU A 205 -13.55 -18.22 2.01
N VAL A 206 -14.80 -17.83 1.80
CA VAL A 206 -15.56 -16.96 2.73
C VAL A 206 -15.79 -17.67 4.06
N GLU A 207 -16.32 -18.90 4.03
CA GLU A 207 -16.60 -19.70 5.22
C GLU A 207 -15.34 -19.94 6.06
N GLN A 208 -14.19 -20.14 5.41
CA GLN A 208 -12.90 -20.35 6.07
C GLN A 208 -12.17 -19.05 6.44
N GLN A 209 -12.80 -17.89 6.25
CA GLN A 209 -12.26 -16.58 6.59
C GLN A 209 -10.89 -16.30 5.93
N PHE A 210 -10.78 -16.65 4.65
CA PHE A 210 -9.66 -16.18 3.81
C PHE A 210 -10.04 -14.92 3.02
N VAL A 211 -11.31 -14.80 2.65
CA VAL A 211 -11.85 -13.64 1.96
C VAL A 211 -13.15 -13.18 2.62
N ASP A 212 -13.54 -11.93 2.38
CA ASP A 212 -14.82 -11.38 2.82
C ASP A 212 -15.97 -11.81 1.89
N GLN A 213 -17.19 -11.38 2.22
CA GLN A 213 -18.39 -11.64 1.41
C GLN A 213 -18.35 -11.05 -0.02
N HIS A 214 -17.35 -10.22 -0.33
CA HIS A 214 -17.07 -9.66 -1.65
C HIS A 214 -15.86 -10.33 -2.33
N TYR A 215 -15.36 -11.43 -1.75
CA TYR A 215 -14.24 -12.23 -2.25
C TYR A 215 -12.88 -11.52 -2.18
N MET A 216 -12.79 -10.45 -1.37
CA MET A 216 -11.56 -9.72 -1.10
C MET A 216 -10.78 -10.35 0.04
N LEU A 217 -9.45 -10.40 -0.08
CA LEU A 217 -8.58 -10.94 0.96
C LEU A 217 -8.78 -10.21 2.29
N LEU A 218 -9.03 -10.96 3.36
CA LEU A 218 -9.08 -10.39 4.70
C LEU A 218 -7.67 -9.97 5.16
N ALA A 219 -7.59 -9.00 6.07
CA ALA A 219 -6.30 -8.56 6.65
C ALA A 219 -5.52 -9.69 7.35
N SER A 220 -6.22 -10.74 7.81
CA SER A 220 -5.62 -11.95 8.37
C SER A 220 -5.05 -12.91 7.33
N THR A 221 -5.41 -12.73 6.05
CA THR A 221 -4.95 -13.57 4.95
C THR A 221 -3.62 -13.06 4.44
N THR A 222 -2.58 -13.79 4.78
CA THR A 222 -1.21 -13.46 4.37
C THR A 222 -1.04 -13.56 2.87
N ARG A 223 -0.05 -12.85 2.36
CA ARG A 223 0.33 -12.90 0.94
C ARG A 223 0.73 -14.30 0.45
N GLN A 224 1.33 -15.11 1.32
CA GLN A 224 1.66 -16.50 1.01
C GLN A 224 0.41 -17.38 0.88
N GLN A 225 -0.60 -17.15 1.72
CA GLN A 225 -1.90 -17.80 1.57
C GLN A 225 -2.62 -17.33 0.31
N ALA A 226 -2.62 -16.03 0.02
CA ALA A 226 -3.21 -15.48 -1.21
C ALA A 226 -2.57 -16.09 -2.47
N MET A 227 -1.23 -16.22 -2.49
CA MET A 227 -0.50 -16.91 -3.56
C MET A 227 -0.95 -18.36 -3.71
N TYR A 228 -1.03 -19.10 -2.61
CA TYR A 228 -1.37 -20.53 -2.65
C TYR A 228 -2.83 -20.76 -3.05
N ILE A 229 -3.74 -19.89 -2.60
CA ILE A 229 -5.14 -19.86 -3.06
C ILE A 229 -5.17 -19.59 -4.57
N ALA A 230 -4.52 -18.53 -5.06
CA ALA A 230 -4.51 -18.20 -6.49
C ALA A 230 -3.98 -19.36 -7.34
N GLU A 231 -2.93 -20.05 -6.88
CA GLU A 231 -2.37 -21.21 -7.57
C GLU A 231 -3.39 -22.34 -7.73
N LEU A 232 -3.93 -22.84 -6.61
CA LEU A 232 -4.88 -23.96 -6.65
C LEU A 232 -6.17 -23.59 -7.38
N PHE A 233 -6.62 -22.35 -7.21
CA PHE A 233 -7.81 -21.84 -7.88
C PHE A 233 -7.58 -21.76 -9.40
N ALA A 234 -6.44 -21.24 -9.83
CA ALA A 234 -6.08 -21.20 -11.25
C ALA A 234 -5.96 -22.59 -11.88
N GLU A 235 -5.36 -23.55 -11.17
CA GLU A 235 -5.26 -24.94 -11.62
C GLU A 235 -6.65 -25.57 -11.73
N THR A 236 -7.50 -25.34 -10.74
CA THR A 236 -8.87 -25.86 -10.72
C THR A 236 -9.73 -25.26 -11.82
N LEU A 237 -9.51 -24.01 -12.19
CA LEU A 237 -10.20 -23.33 -13.30
C LEU A 237 -9.50 -23.49 -14.65
N GLU A 238 -8.39 -24.22 -14.72
CA GLU A 238 -7.60 -24.45 -15.93
C GLU A 238 -7.18 -23.14 -16.63
N LEU A 239 -6.77 -22.13 -15.85
CA LEU A 239 -6.34 -20.84 -16.39
C LEU A 239 -4.97 -20.94 -17.05
N GLU A 240 -4.81 -20.33 -18.22
CA GLU A 240 -3.51 -20.20 -18.89
C GLU A 240 -2.54 -19.33 -18.10
N ASP A 241 -3.01 -18.19 -17.57
CA ASP A 241 -2.25 -17.32 -16.68
C ASP A 241 -2.72 -17.50 -15.23
N LYS A 242 -1.90 -18.20 -14.45
CA LYS A 242 -2.19 -18.53 -13.05
C LYS A 242 -2.27 -17.31 -12.13
N TRP A 243 -1.53 -16.25 -12.44
CA TRP A 243 -1.30 -15.16 -11.48
C TRP A 243 -2.07 -13.93 -11.86
N LYS A 244 -1.99 -13.53 -13.14
CA LYS A 244 -2.45 -12.21 -13.58
C LYS A 244 -3.93 -11.98 -13.27
N THR A 245 -4.75 -13.02 -13.45
CA THR A 245 -6.18 -13.02 -13.14
C THR A 245 -6.47 -12.62 -11.68
N PHE A 246 -5.76 -13.22 -10.73
CA PHE A 246 -5.96 -12.97 -9.30
C PHE A 246 -5.23 -11.71 -8.83
N GLU A 247 -4.10 -11.39 -9.43
CA GLU A 247 -3.37 -10.14 -9.21
C GLU A 247 -4.24 -8.93 -9.57
N ASP A 248 -4.86 -8.95 -10.75
CA ASP A 248 -5.77 -7.89 -11.20
C ASP A 248 -7.04 -7.85 -10.33
N PHE A 249 -7.61 -9.02 -10.00
CA PHE A 249 -8.82 -9.11 -9.19
C PHE A 249 -8.63 -8.60 -7.76
N TRP A 250 -7.54 -8.97 -7.09
CA TRP A 250 -7.26 -8.50 -5.73
C TRP A 250 -6.52 -7.17 -5.70
N GLY A 251 -6.00 -6.69 -6.83
CA GLY A 251 -5.20 -5.46 -6.90
C GLY A 251 -3.81 -5.62 -6.27
N ILE A 252 -3.31 -6.85 -6.23
CA ILE A 252 -2.00 -7.23 -5.67
C ILE A 252 -1.07 -7.66 -6.80
N ASN A 253 0.24 -7.53 -6.65
CA ASN A 253 1.20 -7.91 -7.70
C ASN A 253 2.18 -8.97 -7.19
N ASN A 254 2.82 -9.73 -8.10
CA ASN A 254 3.96 -10.65 -7.87
C ASN A 254 3.68 -11.90 -7.03
N LEU A 255 2.53 -12.53 -7.21
CA LEU A 255 2.24 -13.82 -6.59
C LEU A 255 3.25 -14.90 -7.04
N ALA A 256 3.69 -14.86 -8.30
CA ALA A 256 4.73 -15.75 -8.82
C ALA A 256 6.05 -15.68 -8.03
N GLN A 257 6.46 -14.48 -7.60
CA GLN A 257 7.68 -14.32 -6.80
C GLN A 257 7.49 -14.82 -5.37
N GLU A 258 6.28 -14.69 -4.83
CA GLU A 258 5.96 -15.23 -3.51
C GLU A 258 6.04 -16.76 -3.52
N LYS A 259 5.58 -17.40 -4.60
CA LYS A 259 5.75 -18.85 -4.81
C LYS A 259 7.23 -19.27 -4.80
N TYR A 260 8.08 -18.52 -5.51
CA TYR A 260 9.51 -18.80 -5.55
C TYR A 260 10.12 -18.79 -4.14
N LYS A 261 9.80 -17.77 -3.33
CA LYS A 261 10.27 -17.68 -1.94
C LYS A 261 9.79 -18.85 -1.08
N CYS A 262 8.53 -19.23 -1.16
CA CYS A 262 8.01 -20.40 -0.41
C CYS A 262 8.72 -21.70 -0.82
N THR A 263 9.03 -21.83 -2.11
CA THR A 263 9.76 -22.99 -2.66
C THR A 263 11.19 -23.04 -2.14
N GLU A 264 11.93 -21.92 -2.13
CA GLU A 264 13.28 -21.87 -1.57
C GLU A 264 13.32 -22.19 -0.07
N LEU A 265 12.29 -21.76 0.67
CA LEU A 265 12.17 -22.02 2.10
C LEU A 265 11.68 -23.44 2.42
N GLY A 266 11.21 -24.20 1.41
CA GLY A 266 10.65 -25.53 1.58
C GLY A 266 9.44 -25.57 2.52
N LYS A 267 8.67 -24.48 2.59
CA LYS A 267 7.54 -24.33 3.53
C LYS A 267 6.29 -23.87 2.82
N LEU A 268 5.20 -24.59 3.09
CA LEU A 268 3.85 -24.15 2.73
C LEU A 268 3.37 -23.04 3.66
N PRO A 269 2.44 -22.17 3.20
CA PRO A 269 1.84 -21.16 4.06
C PRO A 269 1.09 -21.79 5.24
N ALA A 270 0.92 -21.01 6.31
CA ALA A 270 0.05 -21.42 7.40
C ALA A 270 -1.37 -21.71 6.90
N ARG A 271 -2.04 -22.71 7.48
CA ARG A 271 -3.37 -23.20 7.04
C ARG A 271 -3.41 -23.73 5.60
N SER A 272 -2.28 -24.16 5.03
CA SER A 272 -2.25 -24.77 3.68
C SER A 272 -3.13 -26.01 3.59
N ASP A 273 -3.21 -26.80 4.66
CA ASP A 273 -4.09 -27.95 4.80
C ASP A 273 -5.58 -27.58 4.64
N VAL A 274 -6.00 -26.46 5.22
CA VAL A 274 -7.36 -25.94 5.05
C VAL A 274 -7.59 -25.47 3.63
N ILE A 275 -6.61 -24.77 3.04
CA ILE A 275 -6.69 -24.30 1.65
C ILE A 275 -6.78 -25.51 0.69
N ASP A 276 -5.97 -26.55 0.89
CA ASP A 276 -6.04 -27.79 0.10
C ASP A 276 -7.43 -28.44 0.18
N MET A 277 -8.05 -28.44 1.37
CA MET A 277 -9.40 -29.00 1.54
C MET A 277 -10.47 -28.21 0.77
N ILE A 278 -10.28 -26.89 0.60
CA ILE A 278 -11.21 -26.06 -0.17
C ILE A 278 -11.22 -26.48 -1.65
N PHE A 279 -10.04 -26.79 -2.20
CA PHE A 279 -9.87 -27.12 -3.62
C PHE A 279 -9.85 -28.63 -3.90
N LYS A 280 -10.19 -29.47 -2.93
CA LYS A 280 -10.45 -30.90 -3.16
C LYS A 280 -11.88 -31.09 -3.68
N ASP A 281 -12.00 -31.71 -4.84
CA ASP A 281 -13.27 -32.18 -5.40
C ASP A 281 -13.80 -33.42 -4.68
#